data_AF-A0A8C4T6G8-F1
#
_entry.id   AF-A0A8C4T6G8-F1
#
_cell.length_a   1.000
_cell.length_b   1.000
_cell.length_c   1.000
_cell.angle_alpha   90.00
_cell.angle_beta   90.00
_cell.angle_gamma   90.00
#
_symmetry.space_group_name_H-M   'P 1'
#
loop_
_entity.id
_entity.type
_entity.pdbx_description
1 polymer ?
#
loop_
_entity_poly.entity_id
_entity_poly.type
_entity_poly.pdbx_seq_one_letter_code
_entity_poly.pdbx_strand_id
1 'polypeptide(L)'
;MVDYSVWDHIEVLFRWRHQARVERMEQFQKEREDIEKTLADSKRKMTELQKKIKGLETSGTDDAKSELQKLQEEQKRAKKEEKILEKKLDEHRQQEKKMPWNVDTLSKDGFSKSVFNLKSETKEETEEEREQKHKTFVEKYEKQIKHFGMLRRWDDSQKYLSDNPYLVCEETANYLVIWCIDLEVEEKHSLMEQVAHQTIVMQFILELAKSLKVDPRACFRQFFTKIKTADQQYQDAFNDELEAFKERVRGRAKARIEKALKEYEEEERQKRLGPGGLDPVDVYEALPEEMKKCFDSKDIQMLQDVISKMDPTVAKYHMQRCIDSGLWVPDKKLVEGMDKAEDEEPVQPQLKNEEDS
;
A
#
# COMPACT_ATOMS: atom_id res chain seq x y z
N MET A 1 55.25 -4.45 10.96
CA MET A 1 54.80 -3.53 9.90
C MET A 1 53.98 -4.37 8.94
N VAL A 2 52.75 -3.96 8.65
CA VAL A 2 51.86 -4.73 7.76
C VAL A 2 52.25 -4.39 6.33
N ASP A 3 52.54 -5.40 5.52
CA ASP A 3 53.03 -5.23 4.15
C ASP A 3 51.87 -5.24 3.15
N TYR A 4 51.69 -4.12 2.46
CA TYR A 4 50.68 -3.91 1.41
C TYR A 4 51.33 -3.77 0.01
N SER A 5 52.65 -4.02 -0.11
CA SER A 5 53.42 -3.80 -1.35
C SER A 5 52.96 -4.63 -2.54
N VAL A 6 52.18 -5.69 -2.29
CA VAL A 6 51.54 -6.49 -3.34
C VAL A 6 50.64 -5.64 -4.26
N TRP A 7 50.13 -4.50 -3.79
CA TRP A 7 49.26 -3.60 -4.56
C TRP A 7 49.96 -2.36 -5.13
N ASP A 8 51.29 -2.24 -5.02
CA ASP A 8 52.04 -1.06 -5.48
C ASP A 8 52.08 -0.89 -7.01
N HIS A 9 51.73 -1.95 -7.76
CA HIS A 9 51.78 -1.99 -9.21
C HIS A 9 50.43 -2.37 -9.82
N ILE A 10 49.46 -1.46 -9.78
CA ILE A 10 48.13 -1.64 -10.40
C ILE A 10 48.00 -0.73 -11.64
N GLU A 11 47.58 -1.30 -12.77
CA GLU A 11 47.34 -0.61 -14.03
C GLU A 11 45.83 -0.48 -14.32
N VAL A 12 45.29 0.74 -14.29
CA VAL A 12 43.86 1.04 -14.59
C VAL A 12 43.78 2.03 -15.74
N LEU A 13 43.31 1.63 -16.93
CA LEU A 13 43.50 2.44 -18.14
C LEU A 13 42.37 2.36 -19.20
N PHE A 14 42.19 3.47 -19.92
CA PHE A 14 41.21 3.68 -21.02
C PHE A 14 41.70 3.15 -22.40
N ARG A 15 40.77 3.07 -23.36
CA ARG A 15 40.83 2.43 -24.70
C ARG A 15 42.22 2.22 -25.35
N TRP A 16 43.01 3.25 -25.61
CA TRP A 16 44.31 3.08 -26.30
C TRP A 16 45.34 2.30 -25.49
N ARG A 17 45.35 2.51 -24.17
CA ARG A 17 46.19 1.75 -23.24
C ARG A 17 45.60 0.37 -22.95
N HIS A 18 44.28 0.18 -23.08
CA HIS A 18 43.68 -1.17 -23.07
C HIS A 18 44.17 -2.00 -24.25
N GLN A 19 44.17 -1.45 -25.47
CA GLN A 19 44.68 -2.16 -26.65
C GLN A 19 46.14 -2.57 -26.49
N ALA A 20 47.01 -1.61 -26.11
CA ALA A 20 48.42 -1.89 -25.84
C ALA A 20 48.64 -2.90 -24.70
N ARG A 21 47.72 -2.96 -23.72
CA ARG A 21 47.75 -3.96 -22.65
C ARG A 21 47.36 -5.34 -23.16
N VAL A 22 46.29 -5.46 -23.94
CA VAL A 22 45.85 -6.73 -24.55
C VAL A 22 46.94 -7.28 -25.46
N GLU A 23 47.55 -6.43 -26.30
CA GLU A 23 48.66 -6.82 -27.18
C GLU A 23 49.90 -7.29 -26.40
N ARG A 24 50.28 -6.58 -25.32
CA ARG A 24 51.37 -7.01 -24.43
C ARG A 24 51.09 -8.36 -23.78
N MET A 25 49.87 -8.58 -23.27
CA MET A 25 49.50 -9.86 -22.65
C MET A 25 49.45 -10.99 -23.68
N GLU A 26 48.97 -10.74 -24.89
CA GLU A 26 48.98 -11.72 -25.99
C GLU A 26 50.40 -12.13 -26.39
N GLN A 27 51.29 -11.16 -26.58
CA GLN A 27 52.69 -11.42 -26.93
C GLN A 27 53.37 -12.22 -25.81
N PHE A 28 53.16 -11.80 -24.57
CA PHE A 28 53.72 -12.46 -23.40
C PHE A 28 53.24 -13.92 -23.25
N GLN A 29 51.96 -14.18 -23.55
CA GLN A 29 51.39 -15.52 -23.56
C GLN A 29 51.94 -16.37 -24.72
N LYS A 30 52.08 -15.80 -25.93
CA LYS A 30 52.68 -16.50 -27.09
C LYS A 30 54.14 -16.89 -26.83
N GLU A 31 54.93 -15.98 -26.26
CA GLU A 31 56.32 -16.26 -25.88
C GLU A 31 56.41 -17.43 -24.88
N ARG A 32 55.50 -17.47 -23.90
CA ARG A 32 55.43 -18.57 -22.94
C ARG A 32 55.15 -19.90 -23.63
N GLU A 33 54.13 -19.94 -24.49
CA GLU A 33 53.73 -21.14 -25.22
C GLU A 33 54.84 -21.65 -26.14
N ASP A 34 55.57 -20.76 -26.80
CA ASP A 34 56.67 -21.13 -27.68
C ASP A 34 57.88 -21.67 -26.89
N ILE A 35 58.19 -21.09 -25.73
CA ILE A 35 59.20 -21.64 -24.81
C ILE A 35 58.78 -23.03 -24.30
N GLU A 36 57.52 -23.20 -23.89
CA GLU A 36 56.99 -24.49 -23.41
C GLU A 36 57.00 -25.56 -24.52
N LYS A 37 56.61 -25.21 -25.76
CA LYS A 37 56.66 -26.11 -26.94
C LYS A 37 58.10 -26.53 -27.26
N THR A 38 59.02 -25.56 -27.37
CA THR A 38 60.43 -25.85 -27.70
C THR A 38 61.11 -26.67 -26.62
N LEU A 39 60.77 -26.45 -25.34
CA LEU A 39 61.24 -27.25 -24.23
C LEU A 39 60.67 -28.67 -24.26
N ALA A 40 59.39 -28.85 -24.59
CA ALA A 40 58.78 -30.17 -24.76
C ALA A 40 59.42 -30.95 -25.91
N ASP A 41 59.69 -30.31 -27.06
CA ASP A 41 60.36 -30.93 -28.20
C ASP A 41 61.84 -31.25 -27.91
N SER A 42 62.53 -30.38 -27.17
CA SER A 42 63.90 -30.63 -26.70
C SER A 42 63.95 -31.84 -25.75
N LYS A 43 63.00 -31.95 -24.81
CA LYS A 43 62.86 -33.12 -23.92
C LYS A 43 62.59 -34.40 -24.69
N ARG A 44 61.71 -34.38 -25.70
CA ARG A 44 61.45 -35.53 -26.58
C ARG A 44 62.72 -35.98 -27.29
N LYS A 45 63.43 -35.05 -27.95
CA LYS A 45 64.72 -35.33 -28.62
C LYS A 45 65.76 -35.89 -27.65
N MET A 46 65.85 -35.35 -26.43
CA MET A 46 66.74 -35.86 -25.39
C MET A 46 66.42 -37.31 -24.99
N THR A 47 65.14 -37.67 -24.84
CA THR A 47 64.75 -39.05 -24.53
C THR A 47 65.03 -40.02 -25.68
N GLU A 48 64.87 -39.59 -26.93
CA GLU A 48 65.20 -40.40 -28.11
C GLU A 48 66.71 -40.60 -28.25
N LEU A 49 67.51 -39.56 -28.05
CA LEU A 49 68.98 -39.65 -28.04
C LEU A 49 69.47 -40.56 -26.91
N GLN A 50 68.88 -40.46 -25.70
CA GLN A 50 69.19 -41.38 -24.60
C GLN A 50 68.88 -42.84 -24.93
N LYS A 51 67.76 -43.11 -25.62
CA LYS A 51 67.41 -44.48 -26.07
C LYS A 51 68.39 -44.99 -27.12
N LYS A 52 68.78 -44.16 -28.10
CA LYS A 52 69.74 -44.51 -29.15
C LYS A 52 71.13 -44.79 -28.59
N ILE A 53 71.62 -43.98 -27.65
CA ILE A 53 72.90 -44.21 -26.97
C ILE A 53 72.89 -45.55 -26.23
N LYS A 54 71.85 -45.83 -25.43
CA LYS A 54 71.72 -47.12 -24.72
C LYS A 54 71.67 -48.33 -25.66
N GLY A 55 71.04 -48.18 -26.84
CA GLY A 55 71.00 -49.24 -27.85
C GLY A 55 72.34 -49.48 -28.55
N LEU A 56 73.16 -48.44 -28.74
CA LEU A 56 74.48 -48.55 -29.37
C LEU A 56 75.58 -48.97 -28.38
N GLU A 57 75.43 -48.68 -27.09
CA GLU A 57 76.31 -49.24 -26.04
C GLU A 57 76.26 -50.78 -26.02
N THR A 58 75.15 -51.38 -26.46
CA THR A 58 74.99 -52.85 -26.52
C THR A 58 75.57 -53.51 -27.78
N SER A 59 75.94 -52.77 -28.84
CA SER A 59 76.29 -53.36 -30.15
C SER A 59 77.78 -53.57 -30.44
N GLY A 60 78.72 -53.06 -29.62
CA GLY A 60 80.12 -53.50 -29.55
C GLY A 60 81.03 -53.35 -30.79
N THR A 61 80.55 -52.90 -31.94
CA THR A 61 81.33 -52.74 -33.19
C THR A 61 82.16 -51.44 -33.20
N ASP A 62 83.27 -51.39 -33.95
CA ASP A 62 84.13 -50.20 -34.03
C ASP A 62 83.45 -49.01 -34.72
N ASP A 63 82.56 -49.25 -35.69
CA ASP A 63 81.69 -48.21 -36.27
C ASP A 63 80.68 -47.65 -35.25
N ALA A 64 80.19 -48.49 -34.33
CA ALA A 64 79.27 -48.07 -33.27
C ALA A 64 79.94 -47.17 -32.24
N LYS A 65 81.27 -47.29 -32.01
CA LYS A 65 82.00 -46.38 -31.09
C LYS A 65 82.11 -44.96 -31.64
N SER A 66 82.28 -44.80 -32.95
CA SER A 66 82.31 -43.50 -33.64
C SER A 66 80.94 -42.83 -33.63
N GLU A 67 79.87 -43.58 -33.90
CA GLU A 67 78.50 -43.06 -33.80
C GLU A 67 78.08 -42.76 -32.35
N LEU A 68 78.53 -43.56 -31.39
CA LEU A 68 78.31 -43.31 -29.96
C LEU A 68 78.91 -41.98 -29.54
N GLN A 69 80.14 -41.67 -29.95
CA GLN A 69 80.78 -40.38 -29.64
C GLN A 69 80.00 -39.20 -30.24
N LYS A 70 79.55 -39.31 -31.49
CA LYS A 70 78.72 -38.28 -32.14
C LYS A 70 77.39 -38.06 -31.40
N LEU A 71 76.69 -39.14 -31.04
CA LEU A 71 75.42 -39.06 -30.31
C LEU A 71 75.60 -38.56 -28.87
N GLN A 72 76.71 -38.90 -28.21
CA GLN A 72 77.05 -38.35 -26.89
C GLN A 72 77.36 -36.85 -26.96
N GLU A 73 77.99 -36.36 -28.03
CA GLU A 73 78.17 -34.93 -28.26
C GLU A 73 76.85 -34.23 -28.55
N GLU A 74 75.99 -34.81 -29.39
CA GLU A 74 74.63 -34.29 -29.66
C GLU A 74 73.78 -34.25 -28.40
N GLN A 75 73.85 -35.27 -27.54
CA GLN A 75 73.18 -35.28 -26.24
C GLN A 75 73.72 -34.18 -25.30
N LYS A 76 75.05 -33.95 -25.29
CA LYS A 76 75.64 -32.84 -24.52
C LYS A 76 75.20 -31.48 -25.06
N ARG A 77 75.04 -31.32 -26.38
CA ARG A 77 74.53 -30.09 -27.02
C ARG A 77 73.06 -29.87 -26.67
N ALA A 78 72.20 -30.87 -26.88
CA ALA A 78 70.79 -30.81 -26.56
C ALA A 78 70.52 -30.58 -25.05
N LYS A 79 71.34 -31.14 -24.15
CA LYS A 79 71.28 -30.86 -22.70
C LYS A 79 71.64 -29.41 -22.35
N LYS A 80 72.57 -28.79 -23.09
CA LYS A 80 72.90 -27.36 -22.93
C LYS A 80 71.74 -26.49 -23.42
N GLU A 81 71.12 -26.86 -24.54
CA GLU A 81 69.94 -26.18 -25.09
C GLU A 81 68.74 -26.25 -24.14
N GLU A 82 68.45 -27.43 -23.56
CA GLU A 82 67.40 -27.61 -22.55
C GLU A 82 67.63 -26.70 -21.33
N LYS A 83 68.87 -26.64 -20.83
CA LYS A 83 69.22 -25.76 -19.70
C LYS A 83 69.07 -24.26 -20.03
N ILE A 84 69.27 -23.87 -21.30
CA ILE A 84 69.04 -22.50 -21.75
C ILE A 84 67.53 -22.21 -21.82
N LEU A 85 66.73 -23.16 -22.31
CA LEU A 85 65.27 -23.03 -22.37
C LEU A 85 64.63 -22.99 -20.98
N GLU A 86 65.11 -23.79 -20.03
CA GLU A 86 64.68 -23.73 -18.63
C GLU A 86 64.98 -22.38 -18.00
N LYS A 87 66.16 -21.81 -18.25
CA LYS A 87 66.48 -20.44 -17.81
C LYS A 87 65.55 -19.40 -18.42
N LYS A 88 65.23 -19.51 -19.72
CA LYS A 88 64.28 -18.60 -20.38
C LYS A 88 62.87 -18.72 -19.79
N LEU A 89 62.43 -19.91 -19.41
CA LEU A 89 61.15 -20.12 -18.74
C LEU A 89 61.14 -19.52 -17.33
N ASP A 90 62.24 -19.65 -16.58
CA ASP A 90 62.36 -19.03 -15.26
C ASP A 90 62.43 -17.49 -15.35
N GLU A 91 63.10 -16.94 -16.36
CA GLU A 91 63.09 -15.50 -16.66
C GLU A 91 61.68 -15.00 -16.97
N HIS A 92 60.91 -15.76 -17.77
CA HIS A 92 59.52 -15.46 -18.09
C HIS A 92 58.62 -15.47 -16.84
N ARG A 93 58.79 -16.44 -15.92
CA ARG A 93 58.10 -16.46 -14.61
C ARG A 93 58.46 -15.28 -13.72
N GLN A 94 59.70 -14.80 -13.77
CA GLN A 94 60.09 -13.60 -13.03
C GLN A 94 59.47 -12.33 -13.64
N GLN A 95 59.27 -12.31 -14.96
CA GLN A 95 58.50 -11.26 -15.63
C GLN A 95 57.02 -11.32 -15.25
N GLU A 96 56.42 -12.51 -15.13
CA GLU A 96 55.03 -12.69 -14.63
C GLU A 96 54.83 -12.03 -13.26
N LYS A 97 55.77 -12.22 -12.32
CA LYS A 97 55.70 -11.61 -10.99
C LYS A 97 55.85 -10.09 -10.98
N LYS A 98 56.52 -9.53 -11.99
CA LYS A 98 56.70 -8.08 -12.16
C LYS A 98 55.56 -7.45 -12.96
N MET A 99 54.66 -8.25 -13.52
CA MET A 99 53.56 -7.72 -14.31
C MET A 99 52.62 -6.91 -13.42
N PRO A 100 52.16 -5.74 -13.91
CA PRO A 100 51.15 -4.96 -13.20
C PRO A 100 49.85 -5.74 -13.03
N TRP A 101 49.24 -5.58 -11.86
CA TRP A 101 47.90 -6.02 -11.57
C TRP A 101 46.89 -5.26 -12.43
N ASN A 102 45.97 -5.97 -13.06
CA ASN A 102 44.90 -5.41 -13.89
C ASN A 102 43.60 -6.19 -13.66
N VAL A 103 42.49 -5.79 -14.29
CA VAL A 103 41.16 -6.43 -14.07
C VAL A 103 41.15 -7.93 -14.34
N ASP A 104 42.02 -8.43 -15.22
CA ASP A 104 42.09 -9.85 -15.60
C ASP A 104 43.00 -10.66 -14.66
N THR A 105 43.95 -10.00 -13.96
CA THR A 105 44.87 -10.65 -13.03
C THR A 105 44.49 -10.46 -11.56
N LEU A 106 43.81 -9.36 -11.21
CA LEU A 106 43.37 -9.04 -9.85
C LEU A 106 42.30 -9.99 -9.32
N SER A 107 41.32 -10.32 -10.15
CA SER A 107 40.15 -11.09 -9.73
C SER A 107 39.49 -11.79 -10.90
N LYS A 108 38.72 -12.82 -10.59
CA LYS A 108 37.80 -13.48 -11.51
C LYS A 108 36.36 -13.21 -11.08
N ASP A 109 35.42 -13.29 -12.02
CA ASP A 109 34.00 -13.22 -11.67
C ASP A 109 33.63 -14.42 -10.78
N GLY A 110 33.51 -14.17 -9.47
CA GLY A 110 33.19 -15.20 -8.49
C GLY A 110 31.70 -15.46 -8.37
N PHE A 111 30.88 -14.43 -8.56
CA PHE A 111 29.43 -14.51 -8.48
C PHE A 111 28.79 -13.32 -9.19
N SER A 112 27.97 -13.63 -10.18
CA SER A 112 27.19 -12.64 -10.92
C SER A 112 25.72 -13.05 -10.92
N LYS A 113 24.87 -12.21 -10.31
CA LYS A 113 23.41 -12.40 -10.27
C LYS A 113 22.72 -11.08 -10.54
N SER A 114 21.91 -11.06 -11.60
CA SER A 114 20.98 -9.97 -11.87
C SER A 114 19.60 -10.31 -11.32
N VAL A 115 18.92 -9.31 -10.75
CA VAL A 115 17.52 -9.40 -10.32
C VAL A 115 16.79 -8.22 -10.92
N PHE A 116 15.84 -8.50 -11.81
CA PHE A 116 14.95 -7.49 -12.35
C PHE A 116 13.69 -7.45 -11.51
N ASN A 117 13.35 -6.27 -10.99
CA ASN A 117 12.10 -6.07 -10.26
C ASN A 117 10.94 -5.86 -11.24
N LEU A 118 10.59 -6.91 -11.99
CA LEU A 118 9.36 -6.94 -12.77
C LEU A 118 8.19 -7.04 -11.78
N LYS A 119 7.39 -5.98 -11.68
CA LYS A 119 6.21 -5.98 -10.83
C LYS A 119 5.26 -7.09 -11.31
N SER A 120 4.75 -7.88 -10.37
CA SER A 120 3.65 -8.80 -10.63
C SER A 120 2.41 -8.01 -11.03
N GLU A 121 1.58 -8.57 -11.90
CA GLU A 121 0.28 -7.99 -12.25
C GLU A 121 -0.53 -7.70 -10.97
N THR A 122 -0.94 -6.45 -10.80
CA THR A 122 -1.74 -6.02 -9.66
C THR A 122 -3.10 -6.68 -9.78
N LYS A 123 -3.38 -7.69 -8.96
CA LYS A 123 -4.74 -8.21 -8.80
C LYS A 123 -5.60 -7.11 -8.20
N GLU A 124 -6.81 -6.93 -8.71
CA GLU A 124 -7.78 -6.03 -8.08
C GLU A 124 -8.15 -6.61 -6.71
N GLU A 125 -7.73 -5.94 -5.63
CA GLU A 125 -8.11 -6.28 -4.26
C GLU A 125 -9.64 -6.20 -4.12
N THR A 126 -10.26 -7.20 -3.51
CA THR A 126 -11.72 -7.22 -3.22
C THR A 126 -12.09 -6.14 -2.20
N GLU A 127 -13.36 -5.75 -2.17
CA GLU A 127 -13.86 -4.68 -1.28
C GLU A 127 -13.64 -4.99 0.21
N GLU A 128 -13.82 -6.26 0.61
CA GLU A 128 -13.55 -6.72 1.98
C GLU A 128 -12.07 -6.59 2.38
N GLU A 129 -11.15 -6.91 1.47
CA GLU A 129 -9.70 -6.77 1.71
C GLU A 129 -9.32 -5.29 1.87
N ARG A 130 -9.93 -4.40 1.08
CA ARG A 130 -9.74 -2.95 1.20
C ARG A 130 -10.25 -2.42 2.53
N GLU A 131 -11.37 -2.90 3.03
CA GLU A 131 -11.90 -2.47 4.32
C GLU A 131 -11.02 -2.95 5.49
N GLN A 132 -10.55 -4.20 5.46
CA GLN A 132 -9.63 -4.71 6.48
C GLN A 132 -8.29 -3.96 6.48
N LYS A 133 -7.76 -3.71 5.27
CA LYS A 133 -6.57 -2.89 5.07
C LYS A 133 -6.80 -1.47 5.59
N HIS A 134 -7.96 -0.87 5.34
CA HIS A 134 -8.31 0.45 5.85
C HIS A 134 -8.30 0.48 7.38
N LYS A 135 -8.99 -0.45 8.05
CA LYS A 135 -9.04 -0.53 9.53
C LYS A 135 -7.64 -0.66 10.13
N THR A 136 -6.88 -1.65 9.68
CA THR A 136 -5.53 -1.92 10.19
C THR A 136 -4.54 -0.78 9.87
N PHE A 137 -4.66 -0.15 8.70
CA PHE A 137 -3.82 0.98 8.30
C PHE A 137 -4.09 2.21 9.16
N VAL A 138 -5.37 2.55 9.33
CA VAL A 138 -5.80 3.68 10.15
C VAL A 138 -5.35 3.49 11.60
N GLU A 139 -5.57 2.32 12.19
CA GLU A 139 -5.13 2.02 13.56
C GLU A 139 -3.61 2.17 13.73
N LYS A 140 -2.84 1.69 12.74
CA LYS A 140 -1.38 1.72 12.80
C LYS A 140 -0.81 3.14 12.64
N TYR A 141 -1.39 3.94 11.75
CA TYR A 141 -0.82 5.23 11.33
C TYR A 141 -1.65 6.44 11.73
N GLU A 142 -2.66 6.26 12.59
CA GLU A 142 -3.59 7.30 13.04
C GLU A 142 -2.89 8.61 13.43
N LYS A 143 -1.87 8.51 14.30
CA LYS A 143 -1.13 9.66 14.80
C LYS A 143 -0.42 10.42 13.68
N GLN A 144 0.10 9.69 12.70
CA GLN A 144 0.82 10.28 11.59
C GLN A 144 -0.12 10.92 10.57
N ILE A 145 -1.29 10.32 10.35
CA ILE A 145 -2.36 10.90 9.54
C ILE A 145 -2.84 12.20 10.17
N LYS A 146 -3.12 12.19 11.49
CA LYS A 146 -3.49 13.40 12.23
C LYS A 146 -2.41 14.47 12.16
N HIS A 147 -1.13 14.09 12.30
CA HIS A 147 -0.02 15.03 12.16
C HIS A 147 0.00 15.69 10.77
N PHE A 148 -0.15 14.90 9.70
CA PHE A 148 -0.27 15.44 8.35
C PHE A 148 -1.45 16.41 8.24
N GLY A 149 -2.62 16.05 8.77
CA GLY A 149 -3.82 16.89 8.74
C GLY A 149 -3.66 18.23 9.46
N MET A 150 -2.73 18.35 10.40
CA MET A 150 -2.45 19.61 11.11
C MET A 150 -1.46 20.53 10.37
N LEU A 151 -0.77 20.04 9.33
CA LEU A 151 0.18 20.85 8.57
C LEU A 151 -0.55 21.89 7.69
N ARG A 152 0.15 22.97 7.34
CA ARG A 152 -0.35 24.01 6.41
C ARG A 152 0.61 24.22 5.25
N ARG A 153 1.88 24.43 5.56
CA ARG A 153 2.88 24.88 4.59
C ARG A 153 3.17 23.77 3.60
N TRP A 154 3.23 24.13 2.33
CA TRP A 154 3.50 23.20 1.24
C TRP A 154 4.81 22.43 1.40
N ASP A 155 5.87 23.10 1.86
CA ASP A 155 7.17 22.48 2.10
C ASP A 155 7.12 21.44 3.23
N ASP A 156 6.41 21.74 4.31
CA ASP A 156 6.28 20.85 5.46
C ASP A 156 5.45 19.61 5.08
N SER A 157 4.31 19.80 4.41
CA SER A 157 3.48 18.70 3.90
C SER A 157 4.25 17.82 2.91
N GLN A 158 5.01 18.43 1.97
CA GLN A 158 5.80 17.69 1.00
C GLN A 158 6.94 16.90 1.65
N LYS A 159 7.63 17.49 2.63
CA LYS A 159 8.69 16.82 3.39
C LYS A 159 8.12 15.68 4.21
N TYR A 160 7.02 15.90 4.92
CA TYR A 160 6.40 14.89 5.76
C TYR A 160 5.91 13.67 4.97
N LEU A 161 5.32 13.88 3.78
CA LEU A 161 4.95 12.79 2.88
C LEU A 161 6.16 12.12 2.22
N SER A 162 7.30 12.82 2.10
CA SER A 162 8.55 12.20 1.65
C SER A 162 9.14 11.28 2.71
N ASP A 163 9.06 11.67 3.99
CA ASP A 163 9.50 10.86 5.12
C ASP A 163 8.53 9.69 5.38
N ASN A 164 7.24 9.87 5.04
CA ASN A 164 6.19 8.87 5.22
C ASN A 164 5.40 8.60 3.91
N PRO A 165 6.01 7.98 2.87
CA PRO A 165 5.35 7.80 1.57
C PRO A 165 4.11 6.92 1.61
N TYR A 166 4.02 6.01 2.58
CA TYR A 166 2.88 5.11 2.74
C TYR A 166 1.58 5.83 3.11
N LEU A 167 1.65 7.07 3.63
CA LEU A 167 0.48 7.91 3.91
C LEU A 167 -0.19 8.44 2.63
N VAL A 168 0.50 8.41 1.49
CA VAL A 168 -0.07 8.83 0.21
C VAL A 168 -0.92 7.70 -0.36
N CYS A 169 -2.17 7.61 0.10
CA CYS A 169 -3.14 6.60 -0.30
C CYS A 169 -4.59 7.06 -0.02
N GLU A 170 -5.57 6.31 -0.55
CA GLU A 170 -7.00 6.65 -0.41
C GLU A 170 -7.48 6.53 1.05
N GLU A 171 -6.91 5.60 1.81
CA GLU A 171 -7.26 5.35 3.21
C GLU A 171 -6.97 6.57 4.08
N THR A 172 -5.85 7.26 3.85
CA THR A 172 -5.52 8.51 4.54
C THR A 172 -6.53 9.60 4.23
N ALA A 173 -6.91 9.76 2.96
CA ALA A 173 -7.91 10.76 2.57
C ALA A 173 -9.26 10.47 3.24
N ASN A 174 -9.71 9.21 3.22
CA ASN A 174 -10.98 8.79 3.84
C ASN A 174 -10.99 9.06 5.35
N TYR A 175 -9.89 8.74 6.04
CA TYR A 175 -9.77 9.02 7.45
C TYR A 175 -9.85 10.52 7.76
N LEU A 176 -9.14 11.35 7.00
CA LEU A 176 -9.16 12.81 7.20
C LEU A 176 -10.55 13.39 6.96
N VAL A 177 -11.32 12.87 5.99
CA VAL A 177 -12.72 13.28 5.78
C VAL A 177 -13.59 12.97 7.00
N ILE A 178 -13.48 11.75 7.55
CA ILE A 178 -14.24 11.36 8.75
C ILE A 178 -13.83 12.25 9.93
N TRP A 179 -12.53 12.48 10.10
CA TRP A 179 -12.02 13.33 11.16
C TRP A 179 -12.49 14.79 11.04
N CYS A 180 -12.60 15.35 9.83
CA CYS A 180 -13.23 16.66 9.62
C CYS A 180 -14.67 16.71 10.14
N ILE A 181 -15.46 15.66 9.90
CA ILE A 181 -16.87 15.59 10.35
C ILE A 181 -16.93 15.47 11.88
N ASP A 182 -16.09 14.62 12.48
CA ASP A 182 -16.04 14.49 13.94
C ASP A 182 -15.65 15.81 14.61
N LEU A 183 -14.66 16.52 14.07
CA LEU A 183 -14.25 17.83 14.58
C LEU A 183 -15.36 18.88 14.48
N GLU A 184 -16.16 18.84 13.42
CA GLU A 184 -17.30 19.75 13.25
C GLU A 184 -18.44 19.43 14.23
N VAL A 185 -18.69 18.15 14.51
CA VAL A 185 -19.64 17.71 15.54
C VAL A 185 -19.16 18.08 16.95
N GLU A 186 -17.84 18.06 17.18
CA GLU A 186 -17.19 18.50 18.43
C GLU A 186 -17.05 20.03 18.55
N GLU A 187 -17.63 20.83 17.64
CA GLU A 187 -17.57 22.30 17.60
C GLU A 187 -16.14 22.87 17.43
N LYS A 188 -15.18 22.07 16.96
CA LYS A 188 -13.77 22.47 16.71
C LYS A 188 -13.58 23.00 15.29
N HIS A 189 -14.35 24.02 14.92
CA HIS A 189 -14.41 24.56 13.55
C HIS A 189 -13.04 24.99 12.99
N SER A 190 -12.21 25.67 13.79
CA SER A 190 -10.90 26.14 13.34
C SER A 190 -9.95 25.00 12.98
N LEU A 191 -10.01 23.89 13.74
CA LEU A 191 -9.20 22.71 13.46
C LEU A 191 -9.77 21.93 12.27
N MET A 192 -11.10 21.86 12.13
CA MET A 192 -11.76 21.26 10.97
C MET A 192 -11.30 21.92 9.68
N GLU A 193 -11.24 23.26 9.62
CA GLU A 193 -10.81 23.96 8.40
C GLU A 193 -9.34 23.68 8.04
N GLN A 194 -8.50 23.52 9.06
CA GLN A 194 -7.10 23.17 8.88
C GLN A 194 -6.94 21.75 8.33
N VAL A 195 -7.66 20.79 8.90
CA VAL A 195 -7.66 19.40 8.43
C VAL A 195 -8.26 19.31 7.04
N ALA A 196 -9.35 20.03 6.77
CA ALA A 196 -10.01 20.09 5.46
C ALA A 196 -9.05 20.51 4.35
N HIS A 197 -8.18 21.50 4.62
CA HIS A 197 -7.14 21.89 3.67
C HIS A 197 -6.25 20.70 3.29
N GLN A 198 -5.72 19.97 4.28
CA GLN A 198 -4.85 18.81 4.01
C GLN A 198 -5.61 17.62 3.40
N THR A 199 -6.90 17.47 3.69
CA THR A 199 -7.76 16.49 3.02
C THR A 199 -7.83 16.75 1.52
N ILE A 200 -8.06 17.99 1.11
CA ILE A 200 -8.09 18.36 -0.32
C ILE A 200 -6.72 18.20 -0.97
N VAL A 201 -5.64 18.52 -0.26
CA VAL A 201 -4.27 18.25 -0.72
C VAL A 201 -4.09 16.76 -1.06
N MET A 202 -4.50 15.87 -0.16
CA MET A 202 -4.41 14.42 -0.42
C MET A 202 -5.30 13.99 -1.58
N GLN A 203 -6.53 14.52 -1.67
CA GLN A 203 -7.45 14.21 -2.78
C GLN A 203 -6.89 14.63 -4.14
N PHE A 204 -6.33 15.84 -4.25
CA PHE A 204 -5.72 16.32 -5.49
C PHE A 204 -4.47 15.51 -5.88
N ILE A 205 -3.68 15.05 -4.90
CA ILE A 205 -2.56 14.12 -5.16
C ILE A 205 -3.09 12.82 -5.78
N LEU A 206 -4.14 12.25 -5.20
CA LEU A 206 -4.75 11.01 -5.69
C LEU A 206 -5.40 11.19 -7.06
N GLU A 207 -6.05 12.33 -7.30
CA GLU A 207 -6.65 12.67 -8.58
C GLU A 207 -5.58 12.83 -9.68
N LEU A 208 -4.51 13.57 -9.39
CA LEU A 208 -3.38 13.71 -10.30
C LEU A 208 -2.77 12.34 -10.65
N ALA A 209 -2.65 11.45 -9.66
CA ALA A 209 -2.17 10.09 -9.84
C ALA A 209 -3.08 9.28 -10.77
N LYS A 210 -4.41 9.37 -10.58
CA LYS A 210 -5.42 8.74 -11.44
C LYS A 210 -5.34 9.27 -12.87
N SER A 211 -5.24 10.59 -13.06
CA SER A 211 -5.11 11.19 -14.39
C SER A 211 -3.84 10.74 -15.12
N LEU A 212 -2.72 10.62 -14.39
CA LEU A 212 -1.44 10.17 -14.96
C LEU A 212 -1.31 8.66 -15.08
N LYS A 213 -2.23 7.88 -14.49
CA LYS A 213 -2.16 6.41 -14.38
C LYS A 213 -0.86 5.93 -13.72
N VAL A 214 -0.40 6.67 -12.71
CA VAL A 214 0.81 6.37 -11.94
C VAL A 214 0.44 6.21 -10.47
N ASP A 215 1.21 5.42 -9.73
CA ASP A 215 1.06 5.31 -8.28
C ASP A 215 1.18 6.69 -7.60
N PRO A 216 0.24 7.09 -6.72
CA PRO A 216 0.26 8.37 -6.01
C PRO A 216 1.58 8.67 -5.29
N ARG A 217 2.23 7.63 -4.77
CA ARG A 217 3.51 7.73 -4.03
C ARG A 217 4.67 8.13 -4.93
N ALA A 218 4.56 7.91 -6.23
CA ALA A 218 5.57 8.31 -7.21
C ALA A 218 5.35 9.73 -7.74
N CYS A 219 4.12 10.27 -7.68
CA CYS A 219 3.79 11.55 -8.30
C CYS A 219 3.43 12.68 -7.32
N PHE A 220 3.23 12.43 -6.02
CA PHE A 220 2.81 13.47 -5.06
C PHE A 220 3.70 14.71 -5.04
N ARG A 221 5.02 14.57 -5.27
CA ARG A 221 5.94 15.72 -5.34
C ARG A 221 5.61 16.65 -6.50
N GLN A 222 5.13 16.11 -7.62
CA GLN A 222 4.73 16.89 -8.78
C GLN A 222 3.50 17.75 -8.49
N PHE A 223 2.57 17.28 -7.65
CA PHE A 223 1.47 18.11 -7.16
C PHE A 223 2.00 19.34 -6.41
N PHE A 224 2.93 19.17 -5.46
CA PHE A 224 3.50 20.30 -4.72
C PHE A 224 4.31 21.25 -5.61
N THR A 225 4.98 20.75 -6.64
CA THR A 225 5.61 21.62 -7.64
C THR A 225 4.55 22.43 -8.39
N LYS A 226 3.50 21.77 -8.88
CA LYS A 226 2.42 22.42 -9.64
C LYS A 226 1.70 23.48 -8.82
N ILE A 227 1.27 23.18 -7.58
CA ILE A 227 0.53 24.13 -6.74
C ILE A 227 1.37 25.38 -6.39
N LYS A 228 2.70 25.23 -6.27
CA LYS A 228 3.63 26.35 -5.98
C LYS A 228 3.88 27.24 -7.19
N THR A 229 3.85 26.69 -8.40
CA THR A 229 4.10 27.41 -9.65
C THR A 229 2.83 27.64 -10.46
N ALA A 230 1.67 27.34 -9.88
CA ALA A 230 0.39 27.36 -10.56
C ALA A 230 -0.09 28.79 -10.78
N ASP A 231 -0.74 29.00 -11.93
CA ASP A 231 -1.48 30.23 -12.23
C ASP A 231 -2.64 30.40 -11.23
N GLN A 232 -3.05 31.67 -11.04
CA GLN A 232 -4.10 32.05 -10.10
C GLN A 232 -5.38 31.22 -10.28
N GLN A 233 -5.76 30.91 -11.52
CA GLN A 233 -6.93 30.09 -11.83
C GLN A 233 -6.90 28.69 -11.19
N TYR A 234 -5.72 28.07 -11.09
CA TYR A 234 -5.60 26.74 -10.48
C TYR A 234 -5.64 26.83 -8.95
N GLN A 235 -5.13 27.92 -8.36
CA GLN A 235 -5.26 28.18 -6.93
C GLN A 235 -6.71 28.50 -6.55
N ASP A 236 -7.42 29.26 -7.39
CA ASP A 236 -8.83 29.58 -7.21
C ASP A 236 -9.68 28.30 -7.27
N ALA A 237 -9.46 27.44 -8.27
CA ALA A 237 -10.14 26.14 -8.35
C ALA A 237 -9.88 25.24 -7.13
N PHE A 238 -8.65 25.25 -6.60
CA PHE A 238 -8.32 24.53 -5.36
C PHE A 238 -9.09 25.10 -4.15
N ASN A 239 -9.17 26.43 -4.04
CA ASN A 239 -9.89 27.09 -2.96
C ASN A 239 -11.41 26.87 -3.06
N ASP A 240 -11.97 26.89 -4.27
CA ASP A 240 -13.38 26.62 -4.51
C ASP A 240 -13.75 25.18 -4.08
N GLU A 241 -12.92 24.20 -4.43
CA GLU A 241 -13.09 22.81 -3.98
C GLU A 241 -12.95 22.66 -2.46
N LEU A 242 -12.03 23.43 -1.85
CA LEU A 242 -11.87 23.46 -0.40
C LEU A 242 -13.11 24.02 0.31
N GLU A 243 -13.66 25.13 -0.16
CA GLU A 243 -14.87 25.70 0.42
C GLU A 243 -16.09 24.80 0.18
N ALA A 244 -16.23 24.24 -1.02
CA ALA A 244 -17.27 23.25 -1.31
C ALA A 244 -17.16 22.01 -0.39
N PHE A 245 -15.94 21.57 -0.09
CA PHE A 245 -15.71 20.48 0.85
C PHE A 245 -16.07 20.84 2.28
N LYS A 246 -15.69 22.04 2.77
CA LYS A 246 -16.09 22.51 4.11
C LYS A 246 -17.61 22.56 4.24
N GLU A 247 -18.33 23.04 3.24
CA GLU A 247 -19.79 23.06 3.24
C GLU A 247 -20.38 21.65 3.29
N ARG A 248 -19.82 20.69 2.53
CA ARG A 248 -20.22 19.27 2.61
C ARG A 248 -19.98 18.68 4.00
N VAL A 249 -18.87 19.02 4.66
CA VAL A 249 -18.55 18.58 6.02
C VAL A 249 -19.56 19.14 7.02
N ARG A 250 -19.85 20.45 6.95
CA ARG A 250 -20.87 21.13 7.78
C ARG A 250 -22.25 20.49 7.60
N GLY A 251 -22.64 20.21 6.36
CA GLY A 251 -23.90 19.52 6.05
C GLY A 251 -23.98 18.12 6.65
N ARG A 252 -22.91 17.33 6.54
CA ARG A 252 -22.85 15.97 7.14
C ARG A 252 -22.83 15.99 8.66
N ALA A 253 -22.15 16.95 9.27
CA ALA A 253 -22.13 17.13 10.71
C ALA A 253 -23.53 17.48 11.24
N LYS A 254 -24.23 18.43 10.59
CA LYS A 254 -25.63 18.76 10.89
C LYS A 254 -26.55 17.54 10.78
N ALA A 255 -26.43 16.75 9.72
CA ALA A 255 -27.22 15.53 9.55
C ALA A 255 -26.95 14.49 10.64
N ARG A 256 -25.71 14.36 11.13
CA ARG A 256 -25.37 13.49 12.26
C ARG A 256 -25.98 13.98 13.57
N ILE A 257 -25.93 15.28 13.82
CA ILE A 257 -26.53 15.90 15.02
C ILE A 257 -28.05 15.76 14.99
N GLU A 258 -28.69 16.04 13.86
CA GLU A 258 -30.14 15.90 13.67
C GLU A 258 -30.59 14.45 13.86
N LYS A 259 -29.83 13.48 13.34
CA LYS A 259 -30.11 12.06 13.57
C LYS A 259 -30.04 11.70 15.05
N ALA A 260 -29.00 12.14 15.75
CA ALA A 260 -28.86 11.89 17.19
C ALA A 260 -29.97 12.58 18.01
N LEU A 261 -30.38 13.79 17.62
CA LEU A 261 -31.48 14.51 18.24
C LEU A 261 -32.82 13.77 18.02
N LYS A 262 -33.07 13.29 16.81
CA LYS A 262 -34.28 12.52 16.47
C LYS A 262 -34.35 11.20 17.22
N GLU A 263 -33.24 10.47 17.33
CA GLU A 263 -33.15 9.24 18.13
C GLU A 263 -33.45 9.54 19.61
N TYR A 264 -32.93 10.64 20.15
CA TYR A 264 -33.25 11.10 21.51
C TYR A 264 -34.73 11.49 21.68
N GLU A 265 -35.30 12.22 20.71
CA GLU A 265 -36.73 12.57 20.71
C GLU A 265 -37.63 11.33 20.60
N GLU A 266 -37.24 10.31 19.83
CA GLU A 266 -37.93 9.04 19.72
C GLU A 266 -37.83 8.24 21.04
N GLU A 267 -36.68 8.22 21.70
CA GLU A 267 -36.53 7.61 23.03
C GLU A 267 -37.39 8.30 24.09
N GLU A 268 -37.42 9.65 24.11
CA GLU A 268 -38.30 10.41 24.99
C GLU A 268 -39.78 10.20 24.61
N ARG A 269 -40.07 10.05 23.32
CA ARG A 269 -41.40 9.68 22.82
C ARG A 269 -41.82 8.29 23.28
N GLN A 270 -40.91 7.32 23.33
CA GLN A 270 -41.17 5.99 23.86
C GLN A 270 -41.42 6.00 25.37
N LYS A 271 -40.64 6.79 26.13
CA LYS A 271 -40.82 6.93 27.59
C LYS A 271 -42.14 7.61 27.98
N ARG A 272 -42.68 8.48 27.12
CA ARG A 272 -43.95 9.18 27.35
C ARG A 272 -45.19 8.45 26.83
N LEU A 273 -45.05 7.29 26.19
CA LEU A 273 -46.20 6.52 25.71
C LEU A 273 -47.08 6.08 26.87
N GLY A 274 -48.39 6.23 26.69
CA GLY A 274 -49.40 5.74 27.62
C GLY A 274 -49.52 4.21 27.63
N PRO A 275 -50.38 3.67 28.51
CA PRO A 275 -50.52 2.22 28.73
C PRO A 275 -50.92 1.41 27.48
N GLY A 276 -51.50 2.04 26.46
CA GLY A 276 -51.84 1.46 25.16
C GLY A 276 -50.87 1.81 24.02
N GLY A 277 -49.69 2.36 24.32
CA GLY A 277 -48.68 2.69 23.31
C GLY A 277 -48.97 3.94 22.49
N LEU A 278 -49.95 4.76 22.90
CA LEU A 278 -50.25 6.04 22.27
C LEU A 278 -49.59 7.19 23.03
N ASP A 279 -49.14 8.19 22.29
CA ASP A 279 -48.55 9.41 22.86
C ASP A 279 -49.65 10.37 23.34
N PRO A 280 -49.66 10.78 24.63
CA PRO A 280 -50.62 11.75 25.16
C PRO A 280 -50.65 13.07 24.38
N VAL A 281 -49.50 13.55 23.87
CA VAL A 281 -49.44 14.82 23.13
C VAL A 281 -50.09 14.67 21.76
N ASP A 282 -49.76 13.62 21.03
CA ASP A 282 -50.32 13.35 19.70
C ASP A 282 -51.82 13.09 19.76
N VAL A 283 -52.28 12.38 20.81
CA VAL A 283 -53.72 12.15 21.00
C VAL A 283 -54.43 13.45 21.34
N TYR A 284 -53.88 14.27 22.25
CA TYR A 284 -54.47 15.56 22.60
C TYR A 284 -54.57 16.50 21.39
N GLU A 285 -53.54 16.58 20.54
CA GLU A 285 -53.58 17.40 19.31
C GLU A 285 -54.58 16.88 18.27
N ALA A 286 -54.83 15.57 18.22
CA ALA A 286 -55.80 14.96 17.32
C ALA A 286 -57.25 15.02 17.84
N LEU A 287 -57.50 15.48 19.07
CA LEU A 287 -58.84 15.59 19.63
C LEU A 287 -59.64 16.77 19.03
N PRO A 288 -60.97 16.64 18.92
CA PRO A 288 -61.86 17.76 18.60
C PRO A 288 -61.68 18.94 19.56
N GLU A 289 -61.82 20.17 19.07
CA GLU A 289 -61.65 21.39 19.89
C GLU A 289 -62.56 21.42 21.12
N GLU A 290 -63.77 20.87 21.02
CA GLU A 290 -64.71 20.77 22.13
C GLU A 290 -64.18 19.84 23.24
N MET A 291 -63.56 18.72 22.87
CA MET A 291 -62.93 17.81 23.83
C MET A 291 -61.64 18.39 24.40
N LYS A 292 -60.80 19.06 23.60
CA LYS A 292 -59.60 19.76 24.07
C LYS A 292 -59.94 20.78 25.16
N LYS A 293 -60.99 21.59 24.94
CA LYS A 293 -61.49 22.55 25.93
C LYS A 293 -61.94 21.89 27.23
N CYS A 294 -62.51 20.67 27.17
CA CYS A 294 -62.90 19.91 28.38
C CYS A 294 -61.67 19.44 29.19
N PHE A 295 -60.60 19.03 28.51
CA PHE A 295 -59.34 18.66 29.18
C PHE A 295 -58.61 19.89 29.74
N ASP A 296 -58.68 21.04 29.05
CA ASP A 296 -58.09 22.31 29.51
C ASP A 296 -58.81 22.87 30.74
N SER A 297 -60.15 22.81 30.75
CA SER A 297 -60.99 23.26 31.87
C SER A 297 -61.06 22.24 33.01
N LYS A 298 -60.56 21.02 32.79
CA LYS A 298 -60.68 19.85 33.70
C LYS A 298 -62.14 19.57 34.12
N ASP A 299 -63.07 19.81 33.20
CA ASP A 299 -64.50 19.65 33.46
C ASP A 299 -65.02 18.30 32.93
N ILE A 300 -65.26 17.39 33.87
CA ILE A 300 -65.76 16.03 33.59
C ILE A 300 -67.21 16.05 33.08
N GLN A 301 -68.03 17.01 33.53
CA GLN A 301 -69.43 17.11 33.10
C GLN A 301 -69.52 17.65 31.67
N MET A 302 -68.69 18.64 31.34
CA MET A 302 -68.59 19.16 29.98
C MET A 302 -68.12 18.08 28.99
N LEU A 303 -67.19 17.21 29.41
CA LEU A 303 -66.73 16.08 28.59
C LEU A 303 -67.85 15.06 28.35
N GLN A 304 -68.65 14.73 29.36
CA GLN A 304 -69.81 13.83 29.23
C GLN A 304 -70.89 14.41 28.31
N ASP A 305 -71.15 15.72 28.37
CA ASP A 305 -72.10 16.40 27.50
C ASP A 305 -71.65 16.43 26.03
N VAL A 306 -70.35 16.65 25.78
CA VAL A 306 -69.76 16.60 24.43
C VAL A 306 -69.82 15.19 23.87
N ILE A 307 -69.52 14.17 24.68
CA ILE A 307 -69.64 12.76 24.31
C ILE A 307 -71.08 12.38 23.96
N SER A 308 -72.06 12.84 24.75
CA SER A 308 -73.49 12.53 24.53
C SER A 308 -74.07 13.19 23.28
N LYS A 309 -73.47 14.28 22.80
CA LYS A 309 -73.87 15.00 21.58
C LYS A 309 -73.20 14.45 20.32
N MET A 310 -72.10 13.71 20.47
CA MET A 310 -71.32 13.16 19.37
C MET A 310 -71.85 11.78 18.96
N ASP A 311 -71.56 11.35 17.73
CA ASP A 311 -71.92 10.00 17.29
C ASP A 311 -71.26 8.94 18.21
N PRO A 312 -72.01 7.92 18.67
CA PRO A 312 -71.50 6.91 19.61
C PRO A 312 -70.22 6.21 19.15
N THR A 313 -70.06 6.01 17.83
CA THR A 313 -68.88 5.34 17.26
C THR A 313 -67.65 6.23 17.31
N VAL A 314 -67.82 7.53 17.05
CA VAL A 314 -66.75 8.55 17.08
C VAL A 314 -66.34 8.86 18.51
N ALA A 315 -67.30 8.93 19.43
CA ALA A 315 -67.03 9.14 20.85
C ALA A 315 -66.25 7.98 21.48
N LYS A 316 -66.63 6.73 21.18
CA LYS A 316 -65.90 5.53 21.62
C LYS A 316 -64.46 5.51 21.07
N TYR A 317 -64.29 5.88 19.80
CA TYR A 317 -62.97 5.98 19.15
C TYR A 317 -62.03 6.98 19.85
N HIS A 318 -62.49 8.21 20.11
CA HIS A 318 -61.65 9.22 20.78
C HIS A 318 -61.43 8.91 22.27
N MET A 319 -62.44 8.38 22.97
CA MET A 319 -62.32 8.02 24.39
C MET A 319 -61.34 6.88 24.61
N GLN A 320 -61.40 5.82 23.79
CA GLN A 320 -60.45 4.71 23.86
C GLN A 320 -59.01 5.20 23.66
N ARG A 321 -58.78 6.11 22.71
CA ARG A 321 -57.47 6.74 22.50
C ARG A 321 -57.01 7.59 23.68
N CYS A 322 -57.92 8.27 24.39
CA CYS A 322 -57.60 9.03 25.61
C CYS A 322 -57.17 8.11 26.75
N ILE A 323 -57.74 6.91 26.84
CA ILE A 323 -57.38 5.89 27.83
C ILE A 323 -56.04 5.25 27.49
N ASP A 324 -55.87 4.85 26.22
CA ASP A 324 -54.66 4.20 25.72
C ASP A 324 -53.43 5.12 25.74
N SER A 325 -53.63 6.43 25.62
CA SER A 325 -52.57 7.44 25.82
C SER A 325 -52.38 7.89 27.26
N GLY A 326 -53.23 7.47 28.19
CA GLY A 326 -53.15 7.87 29.60
C GLY A 326 -53.64 9.29 29.91
N LEU A 327 -54.24 9.99 28.94
CA LEU A 327 -54.89 11.30 29.13
C LEU A 327 -56.13 11.20 30.04
N TRP A 328 -56.80 10.05 30.05
CA TRP A 328 -57.99 9.79 30.86
C TRP A 328 -57.85 8.44 31.56
N VAL A 329 -57.95 8.42 32.89
CA VAL A 329 -57.98 7.18 33.68
C VAL A 329 -59.45 6.90 34.02
N PRO A 330 -60.07 5.84 33.48
CA PRO A 330 -61.45 5.51 33.80
C PRO A 330 -61.58 5.20 35.29
N ASP A 331 -62.46 5.92 35.99
CA ASP A 331 -62.93 5.47 37.29
C ASP A 331 -63.64 4.13 37.11
N LYS A 332 -63.27 3.12 37.91
CA LYS A 332 -63.79 1.73 37.87
C LYS A 332 -65.32 1.60 37.96
N LYS A 333 -66.06 2.70 38.11
CA LYS A 333 -67.54 2.74 38.11
C LYS A 333 -68.18 2.97 36.73
N LEU A 334 -67.42 3.32 35.70
CA LEU A 334 -67.98 3.66 34.37
C LEU A 334 -67.91 2.53 33.33
N VAL A 335 -67.12 1.48 33.57
CA VAL A 335 -66.87 0.40 32.59
C VAL A 335 -67.99 -0.66 32.59
N GLU A 336 -68.78 -0.79 33.66
CA GLU A 336 -69.88 -1.78 33.72
C GLU A 336 -71.11 -1.43 32.85
N GLY A 337 -71.14 -0.25 32.23
CA GLY A 337 -72.27 0.21 31.42
C GLY A 337 -72.21 -0.13 29.92
N MET A 338 -71.08 -0.61 29.41
CA MET A 338 -70.87 -0.82 27.96
C MET A 338 -70.73 -2.30 27.55
N ASP A 339 -70.59 -3.25 28.49
CA ASP A 339 -70.43 -4.69 28.21
C ASP A 339 -71.76 -5.47 28.12
N LYS A 340 -72.90 -4.82 27.87
CA LYS A 340 -74.22 -5.49 27.80
C LYS A 340 -75.02 -5.25 26.51
N ALA A 341 -74.36 -4.98 25.40
CA ALA A 341 -75.03 -4.92 24.12
C ALA A 341 -74.07 -5.27 22.97
N GLU A 342 -73.76 -6.56 22.82
CA GLU A 342 -73.35 -7.18 21.55
C GLU A 342 -73.15 -8.68 21.78
N ASP A 343 -74.25 -9.40 21.99
CA ASP A 343 -74.33 -10.86 21.91
C ASP A 343 -75.53 -11.21 21.02
N GLU A 344 -75.48 -10.77 19.76
CA GLU A 344 -76.34 -11.30 18.69
C GLU A 344 -75.52 -11.40 17.39
N GLU A 345 -75.12 -12.63 17.05
CA GLU A 345 -74.61 -12.99 15.72
C GLU A 345 -75.67 -12.74 14.64
N PRO A 346 -75.24 -12.37 13.42
CA PRO A 346 -75.90 -12.89 12.23
C PRO A 346 -74.91 -13.54 11.25
N VAL A 347 -75.06 -14.85 11.13
CA VAL A 347 -75.08 -15.69 9.90
C VAL A 347 -74.33 -15.15 8.67
N GLN A 348 -73.28 -15.89 8.28
CA GLN A 348 -72.57 -15.80 6.99
C GLN A 348 -73.44 -16.26 5.81
N PRO A 349 -73.38 -15.57 4.64
CA PRO A 349 -73.61 -16.20 3.35
C PRO A 349 -72.28 -16.55 2.68
N GLN A 350 -72.09 -17.84 2.41
CA GLN A 350 -71.03 -18.38 1.56
C GLN A 350 -71.14 -17.82 0.13
N LEU A 351 -70.04 -17.30 -0.42
CA LEU A 351 -69.89 -17.06 -1.85
C LEU A 351 -68.57 -17.63 -2.35
N LYS A 352 -68.70 -18.33 -3.47
CA LYS A 352 -67.79 -19.27 -4.13
C LYS A 352 -66.54 -18.58 -4.66
N ASN A 353 -65.42 -19.29 -4.55
CA ASN A 353 -64.28 -19.12 -5.45
C ASN A 353 -64.66 -19.68 -6.82
N GLU A 354 -64.60 -18.85 -7.85
CA GLU A 354 -64.36 -19.30 -9.23
C GLU A 354 -63.06 -18.65 -9.69
N GLU A 355 -62.08 -19.52 -9.91
CA GLU A 355 -60.87 -19.29 -10.69
C GLU A 355 -61.29 -19.10 -12.16
N ASP A 356 -60.66 -18.15 -12.85
CA ASP A 356 -60.66 -18.13 -14.30
C ASP A 356 -59.21 -18.08 -14.80
N SER A 357 -59.00 -18.85 -15.86
CA SER A 357 -57.73 -19.31 -16.45
C SER A 357 -56.90 -18.25 -17.16
#